data_AF-A0AAU8CQ82-F1
#
_entry.id   AF-A0AAU8CQ82-F1
#
_cell.length_a   1.000
_cell.length_b   1.000
_cell.length_c   1.000
_cell.angle_alpha   90.00
_cell.angle_beta   90.00
_cell.angle_gamma   90.00
#
_symmetry.space_group_name_H-M   'P 1'
#
loop_
_entity.id
_entity.type
_entity.pdbx_description
1 polymer ?
#
loop_
_entity_poly.entity_id
_entity_poly.type
_entity_poly.pdbx_seq_one_letter_code
_entity_poly.pdbx_strand_id
1 'polypeptide(L)'
;MFGLCVAGYSLSGGSWPLFFLLILAPDLSMLGYLAGPRIGAYAYNLFHTLIMPLCLLAFGFLAGQDLAMQISAIWLAHIAIDRALGYGLKFSTGFQDTHLGRIGRDKPVNP
;
A
#
# COMPACT_ATOMS: atom_id res chain seq x y z
N MET A 1 -2.45 0.68 -12.89
CA MET A 1 -1.67 1.50 -11.92
C MET A 1 -0.29 0.90 -11.66
N PHE A 2 -0.18 -0.34 -11.16
CA PHE A 2 1.11 -0.99 -10.85
C PHE A 2 2.18 -0.84 -11.95
N GLY A 3 1.88 -1.27 -13.18
CA GLY A 3 2.83 -1.19 -14.29
C GLY A 3 3.30 0.23 -14.62
N LEU A 4 2.44 1.25 -14.43
CA LEU A 4 2.82 2.65 -14.63
C LEU A 4 3.82 3.12 -13.56
N CYS A 5 3.61 2.72 -12.31
CA CYS A 5 4.51 3.05 -11.21
C CYS A 5 5.88 2.37 -11.39
N VAL A 6 5.91 1.10 -11.81
CA VAL A 6 7.15 0.37 -12.11
C VAL A 6 7.88 0.99 -13.30
N ALA A 7 7.15 1.32 -14.38
CA ALA A 7 7.74 1.97 -15.54
C ALA A 7 8.31 3.35 -15.18
N GLY A 8 7.57 4.18 -14.44
CA GLY A 8 8.04 5.47 -13.96
C GLY A 8 9.28 5.36 -13.08
N TYR A 9 9.31 4.38 -12.17
CA TYR A 9 10.49 4.09 -11.35
C TYR A 9 11.71 3.71 -12.20
N SER A 10 11.53 2.80 -13.17
CA SER A 10 12.61 2.39 -14.06
C SER A 10 13.14 3.54 -14.92
N LEU A 11 12.25 4.39 -15.44
CA LEU A 11 12.62 5.55 -16.25
C LEU A 11 13.34 6.63 -15.42
N SER A 12 13.08 6.70 -14.12
CA SER A 12 13.79 7.60 -13.19
C SER A 12 15.19 7.12 -12.79
N GLY A 13 15.66 5.98 -13.31
CA GLY A 13 16.96 5.40 -12.97
C GLY A 13 17.03 4.84 -11.54
N GLY A 14 15.89 4.47 -10.96
CA GLY A 14 15.81 3.99 -9.58
C GLY A 14 16.59 2.71 -9.31
N SER A 15 17.08 2.57 -8.07
CA SER A 15 17.83 1.40 -7.60
C SER A 15 16.91 0.20 -7.34
N TRP A 16 16.97 -0.84 -8.18
CA TRP A 16 16.17 -2.05 -7.98
C TRP A 16 16.28 -2.70 -6.59
N PRO A 17 17.45 -2.74 -5.92
CA PRO A 17 17.53 -3.14 -4.52
C PRO A 17 16.64 -2.30 -3.58
N LEU A 18 16.60 -0.97 -3.77
CA LEU A 18 15.72 -0.08 -3.01
C LEU A 18 14.25 -0.39 -3.28
N PHE A 19 13.90 -0.64 -4.54
CA PHE A 19 12.54 -1.05 -4.93
C PHE A 19 12.09 -2.30 -4.18
N PHE A 20 12.86 -3.39 -4.25
CA PHE A 20 12.50 -4.64 -3.61
C PHE A 20 12.52 -4.57 -2.08
N LEU A 21 13.39 -3.74 -1.50
CA LEU A 21 13.41 -3.52 -0.06
C LEU A 21 12.17 -2.78 0.42
N LEU A 22 11.80 -1.70 -0.27
CA LEU A 22 10.74 -0.80 0.17
C LEU A 22 9.34 -1.21 -0.28
N ILE A 23 9.19 -2.09 -1.28
CA ILE A 23 7.86 -2.50 -1.73
C ILE A 23 7.05 -3.17 -0.61
N LEU A 24 7.70 -3.89 0.32
CA LEU A 24 7.04 -4.52 1.46
C LEU A 24 6.97 -3.61 2.70
N ALA A 25 7.57 -2.42 2.67
CA ALA A 25 7.64 -1.54 3.85
C ALA A 25 6.26 -1.07 4.35
N PRO A 26 5.27 -0.74 3.48
CA PRO A 26 3.94 -0.36 3.96
C PRO A 26 3.24 -1.47 4.75
N ASP A 27 3.51 -2.75 4.47
CA ASP A 27 2.89 -3.89 5.16
C ASP A 27 3.34 -4.04 6.60
N LEU A 28 4.50 -3.50 6.98
CA LEU A 28 4.93 -3.47 8.39
C LEU A 28 3.92 -2.78 9.31
N SER A 29 3.08 -1.88 8.76
CA SER A 29 1.97 -1.26 9.48
C SER A 29 0.95 -2.27 10.04
N MET A 30 0.90 -3.49 9.48
CA MET A 30 0.05 -4.57 10.00
C MET A 30 0.47 -5.04 11.39
N LEU A 31 1.71 -4.78 11.83
CA LEU A 31 2.14 -5.05 13.20
C LEU A 31 1.32 -4.26 14.23
N GLY A 32 0.64 -3.18 13.83
CA GLY A 32 -0.33 -2.47 14.67
C GLY A 32 -1.47 -3.37 15.18
N TYR A 33 -1.78 -4.47 14.50
CA TYR A 33 -2.77 -5.45 14.98
C TYR A 33 -2.35 -6.17 16.26
N LEU A 34 -1.05 -6.16 16.62
CA LEU A 34 -0.56 -6.65 17.91
C LEU A 34 -1.11 -5.83 19.10
N ALA A 35 -1.43 -4.55 18.86
CA ALA A 35 -2.08 -3.68 19.84
C ALA A 35 -3.64 -3.72 19.76
N GLY A 36 -4.18 -4.57 18.88
CA GLY A 36 -5.61 -4.81 18.72
C GLY A 36 -6.19 -4.33 17.37
N PRO A 37 -7.43 -4.77 17.04
CA PRO A 37 -8.00 -4.58 15.69
C PRO A 37 -8.18 -3.13 15.27
N ARG A 38 -8.56 -2.25 16.20
CA ARG A 38 -8.74 -0.81 15.91
C ARG A 38 -7.42 -0.15 15.53
N ILE A 39 -6.39 -0.31 16.36
CA ILE A 39 -5.07 0.29 16.12
C ILE A 39 -4.46 -0.29 14.85
N GLY A 40 -4.56 -1.60 14.65
CA GLY A 40 -4.13 -2.27 13.43
C GLY A 40 -4.81 -1.72 12.17
N ALA A 41 -6.14 -1.57 12.18
CA ALA A 41 -6.86 -1.02 11.04
C ALA A 41 -6.47 0.43 10.72
N TYR A 42 -6.32 1.28 11.73
CA TYR A 42 -5.85 2.66 11.54
C TYR A 42 -4.43 2.71 10.98
N ALA A 43 -3.50 1.97 11.58
CA ALA A 43 -2.11 1.92 11.13
C ALA A 43 -2.02 1.43 9.67
N TYR A 44 -2.69 0.31 9.36
CA TYR A 44 -2.72 -0.23 8.00
C TYR A 44 -3.29 0.77 6.99
N ASN A 45 -4.46 1.36 7.28
CA ASN A 45 -5.14 2.27 6.36
C ASN A 45 -4.35 3.55 6.09
N LEU A 46 -3.59 4.03 7.09
CA LEU A 46 -2.70 5.18 6.93
C LEU A 46 -1.63 4.93 5.86
N PHE A 47 -1.10 3.71 5.79
CA PHE A 47 -0.09 3.33 4.80
C PHE A 47 -0.68 2.79 3.48
N HIS A 48 -1.97 2.46 3.44
CA HIS A 48 -2.65 1.90 2.25
C HIS A 48 -3.65 2.87 1.58
N THR A 49 -3.66 4.13 2.00
CA THR A 49 -4.33 5.22 1.29
C THR A 49 -3.44 5.79 0.18
N LEU A 50 -4.06 6.30 -0.89
CA LEU A 50 -3.32 6.96 -1.97
C LEU A 50 -2.85 8.37 -1.59
N ILE A 51 -3.44 8.99 -0.57
CA ILE A 51 -3.17 10.39 -0.20
C ILE A 51 -1.69 10.59 0.12
N MET A 52 -1.13 9.79 1.03
CA MET A 52 0.26 9.94 1.49
C MET A 52 1.29 9.80 0.36
N PRO A 53 1.27 8.74 -0.47
CA PRO A 53 2.22 8.65 -1.57
C PRO A 53 1.99 9.69 -2.66
N LEU A 54 0.74 10.13 -2.91
CA LEU A 54 0.50 11.24 -3.86
C LEU A 54 1.03 12.58 -3.35
N CYS A 55 0.90 12.87 -2.06
CA CYS A 55 1.51 14.04 -1.44
C CYS A 55 3.04 13.97 -1.55
N LEU A 56 3.65 12.80 -1.31
CA LEU A 56 5.09 12.61 -1.45
C LEU A 56 5.56 12.76 -2.91
N LEU A 57 4.78 12.25 -3.86
CA LEU A 57 5.06 12.43 -5.29
C LEU A 57 5.00 13.91 -5.68
N ALA A 58 3.96 14.62 -5.26
CA ALA A 58 3.81 16.06 -5.52
C ALA A 58 4.95 16.86 -4.89
N PHE A 59 5.32 16.55 -3.66
CA PHE A 59 6.50 17.15 -3.01
C PHE A 59 7.78 16.87 -3.79
N GLY A 60 8.03 15.61 -4.16
CA GLY A 60 9.21 15.22 -4.93
C GLY A 60 9.32 15.96 -6.25
N PHE A 61 8.20 16.10 -6.96
CA PHE A 61 8.14 16.84 -8.21
C PHE A 61 8.40 18.35 -8.00
N LEU A 62 7.72 18.98 -7.05
CA LEU A 62 7.85 20.42 -6.80
C LEU A 62 9.21 20.82 -6.24
N ALA A 63 9.82 19.94 -5.44
CA ALA A 63 11.14 20.16 -4.82
C ALA A 63 12.31 19.64 -5.66
N GLY A 64 12.06 19.00 -6.81
CA GLY A 64 13.10 18.37 -7.63
C GLY A 64 13.84 17.23 -6.92
N GLN A 65 13.14 16.48 -6.05
CA GLN A 65 13.72 15.41 -5.23
C GLN A 65 13.42 14.03 -5.82
N ASP A 66 14.38 13.50 -6.58
CA ASP A 66 14.25 12.19 -7.26
C ASP A 66 13.96 11.05 -6.29
N LEU A 67 14.62 11.03 -5.13
CA LEU A 67 14.39 9.99 -4.12
C LEU A 67 12.94 9.99 -3.62
N ALA A 68 12.34 11.17 -3.42
CA ALA A 68 10.95 11.28 -2.99
C ALA A 68 9.99 10.75 -4.07
N MET A 69 10.23 11.09 -5.35
CA MET A 69 9.47 10.56 -6.48
C MET A 69 9.62 9.05 -6.59
N GLN A 70 10.83 8.51 -6.45
CA GLN A 70 11.13 7.08 -6.46
C GLN A 70 10.41 6.33 -5.32
N ILE A 71 10.50 6.81 -4.08
CA ILE A 71 9.80 6.22 -2.93
C ILE A 71 8.28 6.27 -3.15
N SER A 72 7.75 7.38 -3.65
CA SER A 72 6.32 7.50 -3.94
C SER A 72 5.85 6.52 -5.01
N ALA A 73 6.66 6.27 -6.04
CA ALA A 73 6.36 5.31 -7.09
C ALA A 73 6.36 3.87 -6.55
N ILE A 74 7.33 3.51 -5.71
CA ILE A 74 7.37 2.20 -5.03
C ILE A 74 6.11 2.02 -4.16
N TRP A 75 5.75 3.04 -3.38
CA TRP A 75 4.61 2.99 -2.48
C TRP A 75 3.27 2.87 -3.25
N LEU A 76 3.09 3.64 -4.34
CA LEU A 76 1.93 3.49 -5.21
C LEU A 76 1.89 2.10 -5.88
N ALA A 77 3.04 1.55 -6.27
CA ALA A 77 3.12 0.19 -6.81
C ALA A 77 2.65 -0.83 -5.76
N HIS A 78 3.10 -0.72 -4.51
CA HIS A 78 2.63 -1.57 -3.42
C HIS A 78 1.10 -1.54 -3.27
N ILE A 79 0.51 -0.34 -3.15
CA ILE A 79 -0.95 -0.19 -3.01
C ILE A 79 -1.69 -0.76 -4.23
N ALA A 80 -1.12 -0.64 -5.43
CA ALA A 80 -1.70 -1.19 -6.64
C ALA A 80 -1.76 -2.72 -6.64
N ILE A 81 -0.66 -3.38 -6.23
CA ILE A 81 -0.62 -4.84 -6.19
C ILE A 81 -1.45 -5.39 -5.03
N ASP A 82 -1.43 -4.74 -3.86
CA ASP A 82 -2.26 -5.07 -2.70
C ASP A 82 -3.75 -5.13 -3.09
N ARG A 83 -4.25 -4.08 -3.74
CA ARG A 83 -5.64 -4.00 -4.21
C ARG A 83 -5.96 -4.98 -5.32
N ALA A 84 -5.01 -5.24 -6.23
CA ALA A 84 -5.20 -6.24 -7.28
C ALA A 84 -5.33 -7.67 -6.70
N LEU A 85 -4.71 -7.93 -5.54
CA LEU A 85 -4.80 -9.19 -4.81
C LEU A 85 -6.03 -9.25 -3.87
N GLY A 86 -6.88 -8.22 -3.86
CA GLY A 86 -8.11 -8.16 -3.06
C GLY A 86 -7.92 -7.62 -1.65
N TYR A 87 -6.72 -7.15 -1.29
CA TYR A 87 -6.49 -6.46 -0.03
C TYR A 87 -6.96 -5.00 -0.17
N GLY A 88 -7.96 -4.65 0.64
CA GLY A 88 -8.49 -3.29 0.72
C GLY A 88 -8.20 -2.64 2.08
N LEU A 89 -8.63 -1.38 2.21
CA LEU A 89 -8.74 -0.69 3.50
C LEU A 89 -9.55 -1.52 4.48
N LYS A 90 -9.06 -1.60 5.71
CA LYS A 90 -9.52 -2.48 6.79
C LYS A 90 -10.57 -1.81 7.66
N PHE A 91 -11.58 -2.58 8.04
CA PHE A 91 -12.50 -2.21 9.11
C PHE A 91 -11.92 -2.57 10.48
N SER A 92 -12.41 -1.90 11.53
CA SER A 92 -11.98 -2.14 12.91
C SER A 92 -12.48 -3.45 13.51
N THR A 93 -13.31 -4.21 12.78
CA THR A 93 -13.84 -5.52 13.16
C THR A 93 -12.81 -6.63 13.04
N GLY A 94 -11.80 -6.49 12.18
CA GLY A 94 -10.71 -7.45 12.02
C GLY A 94 -9.94 -7.30 10.71
N PHE A 95 -8.77 -7.95 10.61
CA PHE A 95 -7.89 -7.83 9.45
C PHE A 95 -8.50 -8.34 8.12
N GLN A 96 -9.43 -9.29 8.20
CA GLN A 96 -10.07 -9.88 7.03
C GLN A 96 -11.18 -9.00 6.46
N ASP A 97 -11.76 -8.09 7.24
CA ASP A 97 -12.90 -7.29 6.80
C ASP A 97 -12.39 -6.03 6.11
N THR A 98 -12.67 -5.90 4.80
CA THR A 98 -12.21 -4.77 4.00
C THR A 98 -13.35 -4.15 3.20
N HIS A 99 -13.13 -2.92 2.71
CA HIS A 99 -14.09 -2.28 1.79
C HIS A 99 -14.27 -3.00 0.45
N LEU A 100 -13.35 -3.90 0.09
CA LEU A 100 -13.46 -4.75 -1.12
C LEU A 100 -14.21 -6.07 -0.84
N GLY A 101 -14.63 -6.29 0.40
CA GLY A 101 -15.20 -7.56 0.88
C GLY A 101 -14.29 -8.25 1.89
N ARG A 102 -14.72 -9.41 2.36
CA ARG A 102 -13.97 -10.22 3.33
C ARG A 102 -12.88 -11.01 2.62
N ILE A 103 -11.67 -10.98 3.16
CA ILE A 103 -10.53 -11.77 2.67
C ILE A 103 -10.72 -13.24 3.09
N GLY A 104 -10.68 -14.14 2.11
CA GLY A 104 -10.86 -15.58 2.30
C GLY A 104 -12.07 -16.13 1.55
N ARG A 105 -12.29 -17.45 1.59
CA ARG A 105 -13.49 -18.05 1.00
C ARG A 105 -14.73 -17.73 1.84
N ASP A 106 -15.76 -17.18 1.20
CA ASP A 106 -17.12 -17.30 1.72
C ASP A 106 -17.44 -18.78 1.87
N LYS A 107 -17.75 -19.22 3.10
CA LYS A 107 -18.42 -20.51 3.25
C LYS A 107 -19.76 -20.39 2.52
N PRO A 108 -20.13 -21.32 1.63
CA PRO A 108 -21.46 -21.30 1.05
C PRO A 108 -22.46 -21.29 2.20
N VAL A 109 -23.37 -20.31 2.17
CA VAL A 109 -24.54 -20.30 3.05
C VAL A 109 -25.34 -21.54 2.65
N ASN A 110 -25.28 -22.59 3.46
CA ASN A 110 -26.22 -23.69 3.30
C ASN A 110 -27.62 -23.14 3.63
N PRO A 111 -28.58 -23.22 2.70
CA PRO A 111 -29.95 -22.74 2.91
C PRO A 111 -30.68 -23.53 4.00
#